data_AF-A0A9X1ML74-F1
#
_entry.id   AF-A0A9X1ML74-F1
#
_cell.length_a   1.000
_cell.length_b   1.000
_cell.length_c   1.000
_cell.angle_alpha   90.00
_cell.angle_beta   90.00
_cell.angle_gamma   90.00
#
_symmetry.space_group_name_H-M   'P 1'
#
loop_
_entity.id
_entity.type
_entity.pdbx_description
1 polymer ?
#
loop_
_entity_poly.entity_id
_entity_poly.type
_entity_poly.pdbx_seq_one_letter_code
_entity_poly.pdbx_strand_id
1 'polypeptide(L)'
;MFASPYELVRSVEAIWITWFISVAIFVWITRQAIRRQPWRRLRRLNNNETGGAYTLSLVLIVPFYTLLICVIAETTLILTVKTGTIYAAYQACRAGVVWSSAASWGETQSKMRQAAVESMVPFASGTQGKGKSGTESAQARRYLDAYQEYAKTPGKRSYLAAKYRYAEKYVSISSDGPPAEWHSDLEVTIQYEFPFTTPGAGMILGKKNADGRYCLSIISKAKLQNEGPKNAQQRTGIRYASPD
;
A
#
# COMPACT_ATOMS: atom_id res chain seq x y z
N MET A 1 -6.87 -15.62 15.05
CA MET A 1 -6.44 -14.43 15.81
C MET A 1 -6.55 -13.23 14.89
N PHE A 2 -7.49 -12.32 15.15
CA PHE A 2 -7.68 -11.11 14.34
C PHE A 2 -6.65 -10.05 14.77
N ALA A 3 -6.08 -9.31 13.82
CA ALA A 3 -5.39 -8.07 14.16
C ALA A 3 -6.36 -7.24 14.98
N SER A 4 -5.90 -6.75 16.13
CA SER A 4 -6.78 -5.96 16.99
C SER A 4 -7.35 -4.79 16.19
N PRO A 5 -8.63 -4.40 16.36
CA PRO A 5 -9.24 -3.30 15.62
C PRO A 5 -8.42 -2.00 15.68
N TYR A 6 -7.57 -1.80 16.70
CA TYR A 6 -6.66 -0.67 16.78
C TYR A 6 -5.60 -0.64 15.67
N GLU A 7 -5.15 -1.78 15.13
CA GLU A 7 -4.11 -1.83 14.09
C GLU A 7 -4.59 -1.28 12.74
N LEU A 8 -5.90 -1.28 12.48
CA LEU A 8 -6.49 -0.67 11.29
C LEU A 8 -6.37 0.86 11.30
N VAL A 9 -6.46 1.46 12.49
CA VAL A 9 -6.46 2.90 12.67
C VAL A 9 -5.05 3.42 12.93
N ARG A 10 -4.24 2.66 13.65
CA ARG A 10 -2.84 2.99 13.98
C ARG A 10 -2.04 3.28 12.71
N SER A 11 -1.22 4.33 12.75
CA SER A 11 -0.41 4.84 11.62
C SER A 11 -1.19 5.58 10.51
N VAL A 12 -2.53 5.53 10.50
CA VAL A 12 -3.35 6.21 9.48
C VAL A 12 -4.42 7.14 10.07
N GLU A 13 -4.36 7.42 11.37
CA GLU A 13 -5.26 8.34 12.09
C GLU A 13 -5.34 9.72 11.43
N ALA A 14 -4.18 10.33 11.17
CA ALA A 14 -4.11 11.63 10.50
C ALA A 14 -4.73 11.59 9.10
N ILE A 15 -4.61 10.46 8.40
CA ILE A 15 -5.09 10.28 7.03
C ILE A 15 -6.61 10.21 6.99
N TRP A 16 -7.23 9.52 7.96
CA TRP A 16 -8.67 9.54 8.12
C TRP A 16 -9.18 10.96 8.34
N ILE A 17 -8.56 11.71 9.25
CA ILE A 17 -8.94 13.09 9.53
C ILE A 17 -8.78 13.96 8.28
N THR A 18 -7.64 13.87 7.58
CA THR A 18 -7.41 14.60 6.33
C THR A 18 -8.44 14.25 5.26
N TRP A 19 -8.78 12.97 5.11
CA TRP A 19 -9.78 12.50 4.16
C TRP A 19 -11.17 13.08 4.50
N PHE A 20 -11.62 12.96 5.75
CA PHE A 20 -12.90 13.50 6.19
C PHE A 20 -13.00 15.01 6.01
N ILE A 21 -11.95 15.75 6.39
CA ILE A 21 -11.90 17.21 6.20
C ILE A 21 -11.94 17.55 4.71
N SER A 22 -11.19 16.84 3.87
CA SER A 22 -11.16 17.09 2.42
C SER A 22 -12.53 16.86 1.77
N VAL A 23 -13.21 15.77 2.13
CA VAL A 23 -14.58 15.47 1.65
C VAL A 23 -15.58 16.52 2.17
N ALA A 24 -15.48 16.92 3.44
CA ALA A 24 -16.35 17.93 4.02
C ALA A 24 -16.20 19.29 3.32
N ILE A 25 -14.96 19.72 3.07
CA ILE A 25 -14.65 20.95 2.32
C ILE A 25 -15.20 20.83 0.89
N PHE A 26 -14.96 19.72 0.20
CA PHE A 26 -15.45 19.50 -1.17
C PHE A 26 -16.97 19.62 -1.25
N VAL A 27 -17.69 18.96 -0.35
CA VAL A 27 -19.16 19.01 -0.27
C VAL A 27 -19.63 20.42 0.08
N TRP A 28 -18.97 21.11 0.99
CA TRP A 28 -19.32 22.46 1.40
C TRP A 28 -19.18 23.46 0.24
N ILE A 29 -18.04 23.49 -0.46
CA ILE A 29 -17.82 24.38 -1.61
C ILE A 29 -18.82 24.06 -2.72
N THR A 30 -19.06 22.77 -3.00
CA THR A 30 -20.03 22.33 -4.01
C THR A 30 -21.45 22.80 -3.67
N ARG A 31 -21.88 22.63 -2.42
CA ARG A 31 -23.20 23.10 -1.96
C ARG A 31 -23.32 24.62 -2.01
N GLN A 32 -22.26 25.35 -1.66
CA GLN A 32 -22.24 26.80 -1.74
C GLN A 32 -22.31 27.30 -3.19
N ALA A 33 -21.60 26.66 -4.10
CA ALA A 33 -21.64 26.96 -5.54
C ALA A 33 -23.06 26.74 -6.11
N ILE A 34 -23.68 25.60 -5.81
CA ILE A 34 -25.04 25.28 -6.25
C ILE A 34 -26.06 26.27 -5.67
N ARG A 35 -25.98 26.58 -4.38
CA ARG A 35 -26.93 27.51 -3.72
C ARG A 35 -26.85 28.94 -4.28
N ARG A 36 -25.66 29.37 -4.74
CA ARG A 36 -25.46 30.72 -5.30
C ARG A 36 -25.85 30.83 -6.77
N GLN A 37 -26.02 29.72 -7.49
CA GLN A 37 -26.44 29.73 -8.89
C GLN A 37 -27.94 29.41 -9.04
N PRO A 38 -28.82 30.42 -9.13
CA PRO A 38 -30.20 30.17 -9.51
C PRO A 38 -30.21 29.57 -10.92
N TRP A 39 -30.75 28.36 -11.07
CA TRP A 39 -30.86 27.63 -12.34
C TRP A 39 -31.40 28.49 -13.51
N ARG A 40 -32.25 29.47 -13.21
CA ARG A 40 -32.78 30.43 -14.20
C ARG A 40 -31.70 31.33 -14.83
N ARG A 41 -30.60 31.64 -14.14
CA ARG A 41 -29.48 32.43 -14.69
C ARG A 41 -28.57 31.59 -15.58
N LEU A 42 -28.39 30.30 -15.30
CA LEU A 42 -27.61 29.41 -16.19
C LEU A 42 -28.27 29.31 -17.58
N ARG A 43 -29.60 29.22 -17.63
CA ARG A 43 -30.35 29.20 -18.90
C ARG A 43 -30.21 30.48 -19.70
N ARG A 44 -30.11 31.65 -19.03
CA ARG A 44 -29.85 32.94 -19.71
C ARG A 44 -28.40 33.08 -20.19
N LEU A 45 -27.46 32.37 -19.57
CA LEU A 45 -26.04 32.41 -19.91
C LEU A 45 -25.75 31.86 -21.32
N ASN A 46 -26.56 30.91 -21.80
CA ASN A 46 -26.40 30.33 -23.12
C ASN A 46 -26.79 31.29 -24.27
N ASN A 47 -27.49 32.39 -23.97
CA ASN A 47 -28.03 33.29 -24.97
C ASN A 47 -27.32 34.66 -25.02
N ASN A 48 -26.39 34.97 -24.10
CA ASN A 48 -25.73 36.28 -24.02
C ASN A 48 -24.21 36.16 -24.21
N GLU A 49 -23.66 36.90 -25.17
CA GLU A 49 -22.23 36.94 -25.52
C GLU A 49 -21.32 37.59 -24.45
N THR A 50 -21.89 38.07 -23.33
CA THR A 50 -21.16 38.61 -22.16
C THR A 50 -20.59 37.52 -21.24
N GLY A 51 -20.20 36.36 -21.80
CA GLY A 51 -19.76 35.16 -21.08
C GLY A 51 -18.34 35.22 -20.49
N GLY A 52 -17.50 36.17 -20.91
CA GLY A 52 -16.07 36.21 -20.56
C GLY A 52 -15.75 36.42 -19.07
N ALA A 53 -16.63 37.11 -18.32
CA ALA A 53 -16.39 37.35 -16.89
C ALA A 53 -16.62 36.10 -16.01
N TYR A 54 -17.53 35.21 -16.42
CA TYR A 54 -17.85 33.99 -15.66
C TYR A 54 -16.87 32.85 -15.92
N THR A 55 -16.28 32.80 -17.11
CA THR A 55 -15.21 31.83 -17.42
C THR A 55 -13.96 32.12 -16.61
N LEU A 56 -13.63 33.40 -16.35
CA LEU A 56 -12.48 33.78 -15.52
C LEU A 56 -12.58 33.22 -14.09
N SER A 57 -13.74 33.38 -13.42
CA SER A 57 -13.93 32.85 -12.06
C SER A 57 -13.90 31.32 -12.01
N LEU A 58 -14.41 30.65 -13.06
CA LEU A 58 -14.37 29.18 -13.13
C LEU A 58 -12.93 28.68 -13.30
N VAL A 59 -12.15 29.30 -14.19
CA VAL A 59 -10.74 28.94 -14.45
C VAL A 59 -9.91 29.05 -13.18
N LEU A 60 -10.19 30.03 -12.31
CA LEU A 60 -9.51 30.17 -11.02
C LEU A 60 -9.88 29.09 -10.00
N ILE A 61 -11.09 28.54 -10.06
CA ILE A 61 -11.60 27.55 -9.09
C ILE A 61 -11.23 26.11 -9.45
N VAL A 62 -11.20 25.78 -10.74
CA VAL A 62 -10.86 24.43 -11.24
C VAL A 62 -9.56 23.84 -10.66
N PRO A 63 -8.42 24.57 -10.55
CA PRO A 63 -7.20 23.98 -10.00
C PRO A 63 -7.35 23.58 -8.52
N PHE A 64 -8.10 24.35 -7.72
CA PHE A 64 -8.36 24.01 -6.32
C PHE A 64 -9.22 22.75 -6.18
N TYR A 65 -10.26 22.62 -7.00
CA TYR A 65 -11.08 21.39 -7.06
C TYR A 65 -10.26 20.18 -7.51
N THR A 66 -9.41 20.36 -8.51
CA THR A 66 -8.55 19.29 -9.02
C THR A 66 -7.58 18.83 -7.92
N LEU A 67 -6.93 19.76 -7.22
CA LEU A 67 -6.05 19.44 -6.10
C LEU A 67 -6.81 18.68 -5.01
N LEU A 68 -8.02 19.13 -4.65
CA LEU A 68 -8.83 18.50 -3.62
C LEU A 68 -9.24 17.06 -4.00
N ILE A 69 -9.64 16.84 -5.26
CA ILE A 69 -9.94 15.49 -5.78
C ILE A 69 -8.69 14.61 -5.74
N CYS A 70 -7.52 15.12 -6.15
CA CYS A 70 -6.27 14.38 -6.07
C CYS A 70 -5.93 13.99 -4.63
N VAL A 71 -6.13 14.88 -3.65
CA VAL A 71 -5.91 14.57 -2.23
C VAL A 71 -6.86 13.47 -1.75
N ILE A 72 -8.14 13.52 -2.13
CA ILE A 72 -9.12 12.46 -1.78
C ILE A 72 -8.72 11.12 -2.42
N ALA A 73 -8.30 11.11 -3.68
CA ALA A 73 -7.84 9.91 -4.37
C ALA A 73 -6.58 9.31 -3.72
N GLU A 74 -5.57 10.14 -3.42
CA GLU A 74 -4.32 9.74 -2.77
C GLU A 74 -4.57 9.16 -1.38
N THR A 75 -5.38 9.82 -0.55
CA THR A 75 -5.72 9.31 0.79
C THR A 75 -6.51 8.00 0.73
N THR A 76 -7.40 7.84 -0.26
CA THR A 76 -8.11 6.56 -0.50
C THR A 76 -7.15 5.44 -0.90
N LEU A 77 -6.16 5.74 -1.77
CA LEU A 77 -5.11 4.78 -2.14
C LEU A 77 -4.27 4.39 -0.92
N ILE A 78 -3.92 5.34 -0.05
CA ILE A 78 -3.17 5.04 1.18
C ILE A 78 -3.95 4.12 2.11
N LEU A 79 -5.25 4.36 2.30
CA LEU A 79 -6.10 3.47 3.11
C LEU A 79 -6.16 2.05 2.51
N THR A 80 -6.21 1.93 1.19
CA THR A 80 -6.13 0.64 0.49
C THR A 80 -4.78 -0.04 0.69
N VAL A 81 -3.69 0.72 0.71
CA VAL A 81 -2.36 0.18 1.00
C VAL A 81 -2.22 -0.24 2.46
N LYS A 82 -2.88 0.45 3.40
CA LYS A 82 -2.90 0.04 4.81
C LYS A 82 -3.55 -1.33 5.01
N THR A 83 -4.64 -1.63 4.32
CA THR A 83 -5.21 -2.99 4.37
C THR A 83 -4.26 -4.02 3.76
N GLY A 84 -3.57 -3.65 2.67
CA GLY A 84 -2.50 -4.46 2.08
C GLY A 84 -1.34 -4.77 3.03
N THR A 85 -0.84 -3.78 3.78
CA THR A 85 0.29 -3.99 4.72
C THR A 85 -0.09 -4.85 5.92
N ILE A 86 -1.34 -4.75 6.40
CA ILE A 86 -1.86 -5.64 7.45
C ILE A 86 -1.91 -7.07 6.94
N TYR A 87 -2.42 -7.27 5.73
CA TYR A 87 -2.45 -8.59 5.09
C TYR A 87 -1.05 -9.15 4.87
N ALA A 88 -0.11 -8.32 4.41
CA ALA A 88 1.28 -8.71 4.22
C ALA A 88 1.97 -9.08 5.54
N ALA A 89 1.73 -8.33 6.62
CA ALA A 89 2.24 -8.68 7.94
C ALA A 89 1.70 -10.02 8.42
N TYR A 90 0.41 -10.28 8.21
CA TYR A 90 -0.19 -11.57 8.53
C TYR A 90 0.42 -12.73 7.72
N GLN A 91 0.58 -12.57 6.40
CA GLN A 91 1.19 -13.61 5.56
C GLN A 91 2.66 -13.86 5.90
N ALA A 92 3.42 -12.80 6.20
CA ALA A 92 4.79 -12.91 6.69
C ALA A 92 4.86 -13.67 8.02
N CYS A 93 3.96 -13.36 8.95
CA CYS A 93 3.87 -14.04 10.24
C CYS A 93 3.55 -15.53 10.06
N ARG A 94 2.60 -15.88 9.19
CA ARG A 94 2.29 -17.28 8.85
C ARG A 94 3.49 -18.02 8.26
N ALA A 95 4.17 -17.39 7.30
CA ALA A 95 5.39 -17.97 6.75
C ALA A 95 6.44 -18.19 7.85
N GLY A 96 6.59 -17.24 8.78
CA GLY A 96 7.50 -17.36 9.92
C GLY A 96 7.17 -18.55 10.82
N VAL A 97 5.90 -18.72 11.19
CA VAL A 97 5.45 -19.86 12.03
C VAL A 97 5.75 -21.19 11.34
N VAL A 98 5.40 -21.32 10.05
CA VAL A 98 5.62 -22.57 9.29
C VAL A 98 7.11 -22.87 9.13
N TRP A 99 7.91 -21.89 8.69
CA TRP A 99 9.30 -22.11 8.32
C TRP A 99 10.25 -22.15 9.52
N SER A 100 9.89 -21.57 10.68
CA SER A 100 10.72 -21.59 11.88
C SER A 100 11.04 -23.01 12.38
N SER A 101 10.14 -23.97 12.15
CA SER A 101 10.31 -25.38 12.53
C SER A 101 11.00 -26.25 11.46
N ALA A 102 11.17 -25.70 10.26
CA ALA A 102 11.58 -26.41 9.06
C ALA A 102 12.99 -26.00 8.56
N ALA A 103 13.40 -24.77 8.82
CA ALA A 103 14.58 -24.15 8.24
C ALA A 103 15.38 -23.35 9.29
N SER A 104 16.56 -22.86 8.89
CA SER A 104 17.29 -21.89 9.72
C SER A 104 16.53 -20.57 9.85
N TRP A 105 16.84 -19.78 10.87
CA TRP A 105 16.17 -18.49 11.06
C TRP A 105 16.41 -17.52 9.90
N GLY A 106 17.61 -17.52 9.30
CA GLY A 106 17.90 -16.69 8.13
C GLY A 106 17.06 -17.07 6.90
N GLU A 107 16.87 -18.36 6.65
CA GLU A 107 15.97 -18.85 5.60
C GLU A 107 14.52 -18.53 5.91
N THR A 108 14.10 -18.67 7.17
CA THR A 108 12.76 -18.30 7.64
C THR A 108 12.49 -16.82 7.37
N GLN A 109 13.41 -15.92 7.73
CA GLN A 109 13.30 -14.49 7.43
C GLN A 109 13.21 -14.20 5.93
N SER A 110 13.97 -14.94 5.10
CA SER A 110 13.86 -14.85 3.64
C SER A 110 12.47 -15.23 3.14
N LYS A 111 11.88 -16.32 3.67
CA LYS A 111 10.51 -16.75 3.34
C LYS A 111 9.44 -15.79 3.85
N MET A 112 9.62 -15.23 5.05
CA MET A 112 8.75 -14.18 5.60
C MET A 112 8.76 -12.94 4.70
N ARG A 113 9.95 -12.49 4.27
CA ARG A 113 10.11 -11.37 3.36
C ARG A 113 9.46 -11.65 2.01
N GLN A 114 9.69 -12.83 1.44
CA GLN A 114 9.08 -13.24 0.18
C GLN A 114 7.54 -13.16 0.26
N ALA A 115 6.94 -13.77 1.29
CA ALA A 115 5.49 -13.74 1.50
C ALA A 115 4.95 -12.30 1.67
N ALA A 116 5.67 -11.44 2.39
CA ALA A 116 5.31 -10.03 2.55
C ALA A 116 5.32 -9.28 1.21
N VAL A 117 6.39 -9.44 0.43
CA VAL A 117 6.57 -8.77 -0.87
C VAL A 117 5.50 -9.23 -1.85
N GLU A 118 5.30 -10.53 -2.00
CA GLU A 118 4.30 -11.12 -2.92
C GLU A 118 2.87 -10.65 -2.58
N SER A 119 2.55 -10.53 -1.28
CA SER A 119 1.26 -10.02 -0.81
C SER A 119 1.08 -8.52 -1.06
N MET A 120 2.17 -7.75 -1.13
CA MET A 120 2.14 -6.31 -1.37
C MET A 120 2.13 -5.92 -2.85
N VAL A 121 2.46 -6.84 -3.77
CA VAL A 121 2.47 -6.57 -5.22
C VAL A 121 1.20 -5.88 -5.75
N PRO A 122 -0.04 -6.32 -5.44
CA PRO A 122 -1.24 -5.65 -5.94
C PRO A 122 -1.45 -4.25 -5.35
N PHE A 123 -0.87 -3.97 -4.18
CA PHE A 123 -0.98 -2.68 -3.48
C PHE A 123 0.18 -1.74 -3.78
N ALA A 124 1.25 -2.22 -4.41
CA ALA A 124 2.40 -1.39 -4.76
C ALA A 124 1.97 -0.28 -5.72
N SER A 125 2.16 0.99 -5.39
CA SER A 125 1.66 2.12 -6.19
C SER A 125 2.67 2.66 -7.21
N GLY A 126 3.93 2.22 -7.17
CA GLY A 126 4.94 2.70 -8.11
C GLY A 126 4.87 2.08 -9.50
N THR A 127 4.86 2.93 -10.53
CA THR A 127 5.02 2.56 -11.96
C THR A 127 6.37 2.98 -12.52
N GLN A 128 7.20 3.67 -11.73
CA GLN A 128 8.44 4.29 -12.18
C GLN A 128 9.60 3.27 -12.29
N GLY A 129 9.43 2.31 -13.20
CA GLY A 129 10.49 1.46 -13.72
C GLY A 129 11.18 2.05 -14.96
N LYS A 130 11.25 3.39 -15.09
CA LYS A 130 12.10 4.03 -16.13
C LYS A 130 13.60 3.93 -15.82
N GLY A 131 13.97 3.40 -14.65
CA GLY A 131 15.34 2.95 -14.38
C GLY A 131 15.59 1.65 -15.12
N LYS A 132 16.72 1.59 -15.84
CA LYS A 132 17.29 0.48 -16.62
C LYS A 132 16.69 -0.88 -16.28
N SER A 133 16.38 -1.67 -17.31
CA SER A 133 15.99 -3.09 -17.25
C SER A 133 16.93 -3.90 -16.35
N GLY A 134 16.78 -3.78 -15.04
CA GLY A 134 17.47 -4.60 -14.06
C GLY A 134 16.95 -6.01 -14.24
N THR A 135 17.86 -6.97 -14.27
CA THR A 135 17.53 -8.38 -14.36
C THR A 135 16.52 -8.73 -13.27
N GLU A 136 15.38 -9.30 -13.67
CA GLU A 136 14.34 -9.75 -12.73
C GLU A 136 14.96 -10.75 -11.74
N SER A 137 14.73 -10.55 -10.43
CA SER A 137 15.17 -11.50 -9.42
C SER A 137 14.53 -12.87 -9.70
N ALA A 138 15.19 -13.96 -9.29
CA ALA A 138 14.64 -15.30 -9.49
C ALA A 138 13.25 -15.46 -8.82
N GLN A 139 13.07 -14.80 -7.67
CA GLN A 139 11.79 -14.74 -6.97
C GLN A 139 10.72 -13.97 -7.77
N ALA A 140 11.07 -12.82 -8.34
CA ALA A 140 10.17 -12.07 -9.22
C ALA A 140 9.72 -12.92 -10.42
N ARG A 141 10.65 -13.64 -11.06
CA ARG A 141 10.31 -14.53 -12.17
C ARG A 141 9.32 -15.62 -11.77
N ARG A 142 9.60 -16.33 -10.66
CA ARG A 142 8.70 -17.38 -10.11
C ARG A 142 7.30 -16.83 -9.82
N TYR A 143 7.21 -15.66 -9.19
CA TYR A 143 5.93 -15.01 -8.92
C TYR A 143 5.18 -14.67 -10.21
N LEU A 144 5.87 -14.11 -11.20
CA LEU A 144 5.27 -13.72 -12.48
C LEU A 144 4.81 -14.93 -13.29
N ASP A 145 5.59 -16.00 -13.31
CA ASP A 145 5.25 -17.26 -14.00
C ASP A 145 4.02 -17.89 -13.34
N ALA A 146 3.99 -17.99 -12.00
CA ALA A 146 2.83 -18.46 -11.26
C ALA A 146 1.60 -17.57 -11.53
N TYR A 147 1.75 -16.24 -11.50
CA TYR A 147 0.63 -15.34 -11.78
C TYR A 147 0.07 -15.54 -13.20
N GLN A 148 0.95 -15.74 -14.19
CA GLN A 148 0.55 -15.99 -15.58
C GLN A 148 -0.19 -17.31 -15.75
N GLU A 149 0.21 -18.34 -14.99
CA GLU A 149 -0.43 -19.66 -15.00
C GLU A 149 -1.82 -19.62 -14.36
N TYR A 150 -1.98 -18.94 -13.22
CA TYR A 150 -3.23 -18.95 -12.45
C TYR A 150 -4.25 -17.87 -12.86
N ALA A 151 -3.82 -16.77 -13.50
CA ALA A 151 -4.72 -15.69 -13.88
C ALA A 151 -5.53 -16.04 -15.13
N LYS A 152 -6.86 -15.96 -15.05
CA LYS A 152 -7.76 -16.14 -16.22
C LYS A 152 -7.45 -15.15 -17.36
N THR A 153 -7.09 -13.92 -17.00
CA THR A 153 -6.73 -12.85 -17.94
C THR A 153 -5.48 -12.15 -17.41
N PRO A 154 -4.27 -12.67 -17.70
CA PRO A 154 -3.05 -12.11 -17.15
C PRO A 154 -2.80 -10.70 -17.67
N GLY A 155 -2.48 -9.78 -16.76
CA GLY A 155 -2.02 -8.44 -17.12
C GLY A 155 -0.66 -8.47 -17.83
N LYS A 156 -0.20 -7.31 -18.32
CA LYS A 156 1.12 -7.19 -18.94
C LYS A 156 2.22 -7.59 -17.94
N ARG A 157 3.09 -8.55 -18.30
CA ARG A 157 4.20 -9.01 -17.44
C ARG A 157 5.08 -7.87 -16.95
N SER A 158 5.41 -6.93 -17.85
CA SER A 158 6.23 -5.76 -17.51
C SER A 158 5.60 -4.86 -16.43
N TYR A 159 4.27 -4.76 -16.40
CA TYR A 159 3.55 -4.02 -15.37
C TYR A 159 3.67 -4.74 -14.01
N LEU A 160 3.43 -6.05 -13.98
CA LEU A 160 3.57 -6.85 -12.77
C LEU A 160 5.01 -6.88 -12.26
N ALA A 161 6.00 -6.99 -13.16
CA ALA A 161 7.41 -6.93 -12.83
C ALA A 161 7.81 -5.56 -12.23
N ALA A 162 7.20 -4.46 -12.70
CA ALA A 162 7.40 -3.15 -12.11
C ALA A 162 6.79 -3.06 -10.69
N LYS A 163 5.60 -3.63 -10.49
CA LYS A 163 4.94 -3.70 -9.18
C LYS A 163 5.73 -4.54 -8.17
N TYR A 164 6.19 -5.71 -8.59
CA TYR A 164 7.01 -6.59 -7.76
C TYR A 164 8.30 -5.90 -7.33
N ARG A 165 9.06 -5.33 -8.28
CA ARG A 165 10.29 -4.58 -7.95
C ARG A 165 10.03 -3.42 -7.00
N TYR A 166 8.89 -2.75 -7.15
CA TYR A 166 8.51 -1.69 -6.22
C TYR A 166 8.24 -2.23 -4.82
N ALA A 167 7.45 -3.30 -4.69
CA ALA A 167 7.22 -3.96 -3.41
C ALA A 167 8.53 -4.44 -2.77
N GLU A 168 9.40 -5.09 -3.53
CA GLU A 168 10.70 -5.62 -3.05
C GLU A 168 11.63 -4.51 -2.51
N LYS A 169 11.64 -3.34 -3.16
CA LYS A 169 12.47 -2.19 -2.77
C LYS A 169 11.92 -1.46 -1.53
N TYR A 170 10.59 -1.31 -1.43
CA TYR A 170 9.96 -0.42 -0.45
C TYR A 170 9.23 -1.12 0.70
N VAL A 171 9.20 -2.46 0.70
CA VAL A 171 8.77 -3.27 1.85
C VAL A 171 9.98 -3.63 2.71
N SER A 172 9.91 -3.24 3.98
CA SER A 172 10.84 -3.61 5.03
C SER A 172 10.12 -4.50 6.04
N ILE A 173 10.80 -5.55 6.51
CA ILE A 173 10.29 -6.49 7.49
C ILE A 173 11.19 -6.50 8.72
N SER A 174 10.59 -6.52 9.91
CA SER A 174 11.27 -6.80 11.16
C SER A 174 10.46 -7.79 12.00
N SER A 175 11.17 -8.58 12.80
CA SER A 175 10.63 -9.63 13.67
C SER A 175 11.46 -9.70 14.94
N ASP A 176 10.86 -10.07 16.07
CA ASP A 176 11.54 -10.10 17.38
C ASP A 176 12.58 -11.23 17.53
N GLY A 177 12.71 -12.09 16.51
CA GLY A 177 13.64 -13.21 16.49
C GLY A 177 12.90 -14.55 16.41
N PRO A 178 13.64 -15.68 16.49
CA PRO A 178 13.01 -16.99 16.51
C PRO A 178 12.13 -17.14 17.75
N PRO A 179 10.94 -17.76 17.63
CA PRO A 179 10.09 -18.05 18.77
C PRO A 179 10.84 -18.96 19.75
N ALA A 180 10.88 -18.59 21.05
CA ALA A 180 11.59 -19.36 22.07
C ALA A 180 10.91 -20.70 22.35
N GLU A 181 9.57 -20.72 22.30
CA GLU A 181 8.74 -21.86 22.64
C GLU A 181 7.72 -22.18 21.55
N TRP A 182 7.29 -23.45 21.48
CA TRP A 182 6.30 -23.90 20.51
C TRP A 182 4.98 -23.16 20.59
N HIS A 183 4.67 -22.54 21.74
CA HIS A 183 3.45 -21.76 22.00
C HIS A 183 3.70 -20.26 22.14
N SER A 184 4.95 -19.81 21.95
CA SER A 184 5.30 -18.40 22.01
C SER A 184 4.78 -17.67 20.77
N ASP A 185 4.41 -16.41 20.93
CA ASP A 185 3.93 -15.62 19.81
C ASP A 185 5.09 -15.10 18.95
N LEU A 186 4.93 -15.20 17.64
CA LEU A 186 5.78 -14.52 16.66
C LEU A 186 5.11 -13.21 16.25
N GLU A 187 5.75 -12.08 16.56
CA GLU A 187 5.34 -10.76 16.07
C GLU A 187 6.17 -10.35 14.86
N VAL A 188 5.49 -9.89 13.81
CA VAL A 188 6.09 -9.38 12.59
C VAL A 188 5.59 -7.98 12.32
N THR A 189 6.53 -7.07 12.10
CA THR A 189 6.25 -5.69 11.69
C THR A 189 6.62 -5.53 10.21
N ILE A 190 5.67 -5.03 9.43
CA ILE A 190 5.87 -4.63 8.04
C ILE A 190 5.81 -3.12 7.97
N GLN A 191 6.82 -2.53 7.33
CA GLN A 191 6.86 -1.14 6.96
C GLN A 191 6.87 -1.03 5.43
N TYR A 192 5.99 -0.20 4.89
CA TYR A 192 5.93 0.08 3.46
C TYR A 192 6.01 1.58 3.19
N GLU A 193 6.90 1.98 2.28
CA GLU A 193 7.05 3.38 1.87
C GLU A 193 6.14 3.71 0.68
N PHE A 194 4.99 4.31 0.98
CA PHE A 194 4.01 4.74 -0.03
C PHE A 194 4.48 6.00 -0.75
N PRO A 195 4.71 5.99 -2.08
CA PRO A 195 5.05 7.18 -2.85
C PRO A 195 3.80 8.01 -3.15
N PHE A 196 3.87 9.32 -2.93
CA PHE A 196 2.84 10.23 -3.44
C PHE A 196 3.03 10.42 -4.95
N THR A 197 1.93 10.32 -5.70
CA THR A 197 1.94 10.60 -7.15
C THR A 197 1.71 12.08 -7.44
N THR A 198 0.95 12.75 -6.57
CA THR A 198 0.65 14.19 -6.66
C THR A 198 1.65 14.98 -5.81
N PRO A 199 2.49 15.85 -6.41
CA PRO A 199 3.53 16.59 -5.68
C PRO A 199 2.97 17.43 -4.51
N GLY A 200 1.83 18.10 -4.72
CA GLY A 200 1.19 18.93 -3.69
C GLY A 200 0.75 18.12 -2.46
N ALA A 201 0.14 16.95 -2.67
CA ALA A 201 -0.23 16.06 -1.57
C ALA A 201 1.01 15.51 -0.84
N GLY A 202 2.04 15.14 -1.61
CA GLY A 202 3.30 14.65 -1.05
C GLY A 202 4.05 15.68 -0.21
N MET A 203 4.02 16.96 -0.59
CA MET A 203 4.63 18.03 0.19
C MET A 203 3.93 18.25 1.54
N ILE A 204 2.61 18.05 1.60
CA ILE A 204 1.81 18.28 2.81
C ILE A 204 1.89 17.08 3.75
N LEU A 205 1.80 15.86 3.21
CA LEU A 205 1.62 14.64 4.01
C LEU A 205 2.85 13.74 4.08
N GLY A 206 3.80 13.89 3.15
CA GLY A 206 4.93 12.99 2.99
C GLY A 206 6.25 13.54 3.53
N LYS A 207 7.24 12.65 3.62
CA LYS A 207 8.63 12.98 3.88
C LYS A 207 9.46 12.63 2.66
N LYS A 208 10.44 13.48 2.33
CA LYS A 208 11.33 13.23 1.20
C LYS A 208 12.26 12.06 1.53
N ASN A 209 12.27 11.03 0.69
CA ASN A 209 13.15 9.88 0.83
C ASN A 209 14.52 10.12 0.14
N ALA A 210 15.44 9.16 0.25
CA ALA A 210 16.76 9.24 -0.39
C ALA A 210 16.68 9.34 -1.93
N ASP A 211 15.62 8.80 -2.55
CA ASP A 211 15.36 8.94 -3.99
C ASP A 211 14.76 10.32 -4.36
N GLY A 212 14.60 11.22 -3.39
CA GLY A 212 14.04 12.56 -3.57
C GLY A 212 12.52 12.62 -3.73
N ARG A 213 11.80 11.50 -3.57
CA ARG A 213 10.34 11.44 -3.66
C ARG A 213 9.71 11.65 -2.29
N TYR A 214 8.52 12.24 -2.26
CA TYR A 214 7.72 12.27 -1.04
C TYR A 214 7.09 10.89 -0.82
N CYS A 215 7.38 10.30 0.33
CA CYS A 215 6.87 9.02 0.76
C CYS A 215 6.19 9.13 2.13
N LEU A 216 5.20 8.27 2.37
CA LEU A 216 4.59 8.05 3.66
C LEU A 216 4.91 6.63 4.13
N SER A 217 5.48 6.52 5.33
CA SER A 217 5.78 5.24 5.95
C SER A 217 4.52 4.67 6.60
N ILE A 218 4.08 3.50 6.12
CA ILE A 218 2.91 2.79 6.64
C ILE A 218 3.40 1.56 7.38
N ILE A 219 3.15 1.51 8.69
CA ILE A 219 3.58 0.41 9.56
C ILE A 219 2.36 -0.40 9.98
N SER A 220 2.48 -1.72 9.88
CA SER A 220 1.46 -2.69 10.30
C SER A 220 2.11 -3.86 11.01
N LYS A 221 1.45 -4.34 12.06
CA LYS A 221 1.93 -5.46 12.88
C LYS A 221 0.96 -6.63 12.83
N ALA A 222 1.51 -7.84 12.85
CA ALA A 222 0.74 -9.06 13.02
C ALA A 222 1.43 -9.96 14.04
N LYS A 223 0.62 -10.62 14.86
CA LYS A 223 1.06 -11.57 15.87
C LYS A 223 0.33 -12.89 15.63
N LEU A 224 1.07 -13.99 15.57
CA LEU A 224 0.52 -15.34 15.55
C LEU A 224 1.23 -16.20 16.55
N GLN A 225 0.46 -17.05 17.22
CA GLN A 225 1.02 -18.09 18.06
C GLN A 225 1.83 -19.04 17.19
N ASN A 226 3.05 -19.37 17.62
CA ASN A 226 3.76 -20.50 17.04
C ASN A 226 2.92 -21.76 17.28
N GLU A 227 2.82 -22.62 16.27
CA GLU A 227 2.16 -23.93 16.36
C GLU A 227 3.16 -25.03 16.01
N GLY A 228 4.44 -24.76 16.26
CA GLY A 228 5.54 -25.66 15.95
C GLY A 228 5.50 -26.97 16.76
N PRO A 229 6.34 -27.95 16.39
CA PRO A 229 6.43 -29.23 17.09
C PRO A 229 6.75 -29.04 18.58
N LYS A 230 6.10 -29.82 19.44
CA LYS A 230 6.29 -29.78 20.92
C LYS A 230 7.57 -30.47 21.41
N ASN A 231 8.54 -30.72 20.54
CA ASN A 231 9.81 -31.34 20.93
C ASN A 231 10.82 -30.28 21.41
N ALA A 232 11.84 -30.72 22.17
CA ALA A 232 12.87 -29.82 22.71
C ALA A 232 13.63 -29.06 21.61
N GLN A 233 13.70 -29.62 20.40
CA GLN A 233 14.40 -29.04 19.26
C GLN A 233 13.51 -28.16 18.37
N GLN A 234 12.19 -28.13 18.59
CA GLN A 234 11.16 -27.46 17.76
C GLN A 234 11.27 -27.73 16.26
N ARG A 235 11.78 -28.91 15.88
CA ARG A 235 12.01 -29.31 14.49
C ARG A 235 11.05 -30.41 14.08
N THR A 236 10.48 -30.29 12.89
CA THR A 236 9.54 -31.29 12.33
C THR A 236 10.23 -32.61 11.95
N GLY A 237 11.57 -32.65 11.91
CA GLY A 237 12.35 -33.80 11.45
C GLY A 237 12.32 -34.00 9.93
N ILE A 238 11.48 -33.26 9.22
CA ILE A 238 11.36 -33.26 7.76
C ILE A 238 12.20 -32.11 7.22
N ARG A 239 13.19 -32.42 6.37
CA ARG A 239 13.93 -31.40 5.61
C ARG A 239 13.16 -31.08 4.34
N TYR A 240 12.66 -29.86 4.24
CA TYR A 240 12.09 -29.36 2.99
C TYR A 240 13.24 -28.98 2.05
N ALA A 241 13.22 -29.50 0.83
CA ALA A 241 14.14 -29.03 -0.20
C ALA A 241 13.82 -27.55 -0.49
N SER A 242 14.79 -26.67 -0.24
CA SER A 242 14.68 -25.30 -0.76
C SER A 242 14.85 -25.37 -2.27
N PRO A 243 13.93 -24.81 -3.07
CA PRO A 243 14.15 -24.68 -4.50
C PRO A 243 15.24 -23.63 -4.73
N ASP A 244 16.46 -24.09 -4.98
CA ASP A 244 17.62 -23.29 -5.42
C ASP A 244 17.25 -22.37 -6.60
#